data_AF-A0A351IPQ5-F1
#
_entry.id   AF-A0A351IPQ5-F1
#
_cell.length_a   1.000
_cell.length_b   1.000
_cell.length_c   1.000
_cell.angle_alpha   90.00
_cell.angle_beta   90.00
_cell.angle_gamma   90.00
#
_symmetry.space_group_name_H-M   'P 1'
#
loop_
_entity.id
_entity.type
_entity.pdbx_description
1 polymer ?
#
loop_
_entity_poly.entity_id
_entity_poly.type
_entity_poly.pdbx_seq_one_letter_code
_entity_poly.pdbx_strand_id
1 'polypeptide(L)'
;MKITTESAIVHKNIRLFKQIVQKHAELSDPCFNAFVNRNTGELFFEGALLEKTSLNRKKWKAICLRYCPPSKERAGGFEILEERTNETLFQCEDLTPLACEMLSKMVAALNCFVQENPPPCELQDVLREISKAELEVVLPKGRERDIVHETWHSVDRIGAEALLEHAAVGTFFFRKDSFAALLEEQLSSRWRIPIKCITLTFLEPCQKVTDLTLVSKEGKWSIYDDDPNLEEPPYPTISSLVESLKEGLTEPLFFSDQK
;
A
#
# COMPACT_ATOMS: atom_id res chain seq x y z
N MET A 1 6.73 27.78 -8.65
CA MET A 1 7.02 26.34 -8.68
C MET A 1 6.28 25.71 -9.84
N LYS A 2 6.95 24.98 -10.75
CA LYS A 2 6.26 24.21 -11.79
C LYS A 2 5.60 23.00 -11.09
N ILE A 3 4.27 22.98 -11.05
CA ILE A 3 3.50 21.83 -10.57
C ILE A 3 3.77 20.69 -11.56
N THR A 4 4.45 19.64 -11.11
CA THR A 4 4.60 18.41 -11.90
C THR A 4 3.23 17.75 -12.06
N THR A 5 3.02 17.00 -13.13
CA THR A 5 1.74 16.29 -13.39
C THR A 5 1.30 15.42 -12.19
N GLU A 6 2.26 14.82 -11.49
CA GLU A 6 2.06 14.08 -10.24
C GLU A 6 1.49 14.93 -9.11
N SER A 7 2.09 16.11 -8.86
CA SER A 7 1.60 17.05 -7.85
C SER A 7 0.15 17.47 -8.14
N ALA A 8 -0.20 17.65 -9.42
CA ALA A 8 -1.57 17.99 -9.82
C ALA A 8 -2.59 16.88 -9.48
N ILE A 9 -2.23 15.60 -9.64
CA ILE A 9 -3.10 14.46 -9.30
C ILE A 9 -3.33 14.38 -7.80
N VAL A 10 -2.26 14.47 -7.00
CA VAL A 10 -2.37 14.41 -5.52
C VAL A 10 -3.21 15.59 -5.01
N HIS A 11 -2.97 16.81 -5.49
CA HIS A 11 -3.79 17.98 -5.14
C HIS A 11 -5.25 17.83 -5.55
N LYS A 12 -5.52 17.26 -6.72
CA LYS A 12 -6.89 16.96 -7.19
C LYS A 12 -7.57 15.96 -6.25
N ASN A 13 -6.89 14.87 -5.91
CA ASN A 13 -7.43 13.83 -5.03
C ASN A 13 -7.73 14.38 -3.61
N ILE A 14 -6.81 15.16 -3.04
CA ILE A 14 -7.01 15.84 -1.75
C ILE A 14 -8.20 16.81 -1.81
N ARG A 15 -8.32 17.59 -2.89
CA ARG A 15 -9.43 18.52 -3.07
C ARG A 15 -10.78 17.78 -3.12
N LEU A 16 -10.83 16.67 -3.86
CA LEU A 16 -12.03 15.83 -3.94
C LEU A 16 -12.40 15.25 -2.58
N PHE A 17 -11.41 14.76 -1.82
CA PHE A 17 -11.64 14.27 -0.46
C PHE A 17 -12.23 15.35 0.45
N LYS A 18 -11.67 16.57 0.44
CA LYS A 18 -12.22 17.69 1.23
C LYS A 18 -13.66 18.02 0.85
N GLN A 19 -14.01 17.96 -0.43
CA GLN A 19 -15.39 18.20 -0.88
C GLN A 19 -16.35 17.13 -0.34
N ILE A 20 -15.93 15.87 -0.30
CA ILE A 20 -16.71 14.79 0.33
C ILE A 20 -16.88 15.06 1.82
N VAL A 21 -15.80 15.34 2.52
CA VAL A 21 -15.83 15.62 3.95
C VAL A 21 -16.74 16.81 4.29
N GLN A 22 -16.71 17.89 3.49
CA GLN A 22 -17.60 19.04 3.65
C GLN A 22 -19.08 18.70 3.40
N LYS A 23 -19.36 17.88 2.38
CA LYS A 23 -20.74 17.46 2.06
C LYS A 23 -21.31 16.48 3.09
N HIS A 24 -20.44 15.77 3.78
CA HIS A 24 -20.80 14.67 4.67
C HIS A 24 -20.31 14.91 6.11
N ALA A 25 -20.37 16.16 6.57
CA ALA A 25 -19.89 16.60 7.89
C ALA A 25 -20.61 15.90 9.09
N GLU A 26 -21.71 15.20 8.84
CA GLU A 26 -22.47 14.42 9.83
C GLU A 26 -22.18 12.91 9.78
N LEU A 27 -21.16 12.45 9.03
CA LEU A 27 -20.82 11.03 8.96
C LEU A 27 -20.45 10.47 10.33
N SER A 28 -21.16 9.40 10.71
CA SER A 28 -20.78 8.51 11.80
C SER A 28 -19.82 7.40 11.34
N ASP A 29 -19.65 7.23 10.03
CA ASP A 29 -18.82 6.18 9.44
C ASP A 29 -17.40 6.70 9.14
N PRO A 30 -16.33 6.05 9.65
CA PRO A 30 -14.96 6.38 9.30
C PRO A 30 -14.55 6.00 7.86
N CYS A 31 -15.42 5.32 7.11
CA CYS A 31 -15.12 4.79 5.78
C CYS A 31 -15.59 5.74 4.65
N PHE A 32 -14.65 6.07 3.76
CA PHE A 32 -14.89 6.86 2.55
C PHE A 32 -14.63 6.02 1.31
N ASN A 33 -15.71 5.49 0.72
CA ASN A 33 -15.62 4.69 -0.49
C ASN A 33 -15.16 5.52 -1.69
N ALA A 34 -14.25 4.96 -2.47
CA ALA A 34 -13.72 5.58 -3.66
C ALA A 34 -13.28 4.54 -4.70
N PHE A 35 -12.95 5.05 -5.89
CA PHE A 35 -12.33 4.31 -6.96
C PHE A 35 -11.00 4.96 -7.30
N VAL A 36 -9.93 4.16 -7.34
CA VAL A 36 -8.62 4.58 -7.83
C VAL A 36 -8.41 4.12 -9.28
N ASN A 37 -7.94 5.03 -10.13
CA ASN A 37 -7.54 4.68 -11.47
C ASN A 37 -6.26 3.84 -11.42
N ARG A 38 -6.31 2.65 -12.02
CA ARG A 38 -5.21 1.67 -11.99
C ARG A 38 -3.92 2.18 -12.61
N ASN A 39 -3.99 3.14 -13.53
CA ASN A 39 -2.81 3.62 -14.27
C ASN A 39 -2.30 4.98 -13.77
N THR A 40 -3.20 5.83 -13.26
CA THR A 40 -2.88 7.24 -12.94
C THR A 40 -2.93 7.56 -11.45
N GLY A 41 -3.60 6.75 -10.64
CA GLY A 41 -3.81 7.04 -9.21
C GLY A 41 -4.82 8.15 -8.94
N GLU A 42 -5.54 8.62 -9.96
CA GLU A 42 -6.67 9.54 -9.77
C GLU A 42 -7.78 8.87 -8.95
N LEU A 43 -8.38 9.63 -8.04
CA LEU A 43 -9.48 9.17 -7.20
C LEU A 43 -10.83 9.71 -7.65
N PHE A 44 -11.85 8.87 -7.49
CA PHE A 44 -13.25 9.23 -7.59
C PHE A 44 -13.99 8.72 -6.34
N PHE A 45 -14.48 9.62 -5.50
CA PHE A 45 -15.20 9.23 -4.28
C PHE A 45 -16.69 9.00 -4.54
N GLU A 46 -17.27 7.97 -3.92
CA GLU A 46 -18.71 7.76 -3.93
C GLU A 46 -19.40 8.94 -3.23
N GLY A 47 -20.23 9.69 -3.95
CA GLY A 47 -20.89 10.92 -3.46
C GLY A 47 -20.35 12.24 -4.05
N ALA A 48 -19.20 12.23 -4.73
CA ALA A 48 -18.65 13.41 -5.40
C ALA A 48 -19.29 13.61 -6.80
N LEU A 49 -20.53 14.10 -6.83
CA LEU A 49 -21.30 14.50 -8.03
C LEU A 49 -21.53 13.36 -9.06
N LEU A 50 -22.81 12.97 -9.17
CA LEU A 50 -23.48 12.09 -10.15
C LEU A 50 -23.43 10.59 -9.81
N GLU A 51 -24.56 9.99 -9.43
CA GLU A 51 -25.54 9.44 -10.37
C GLU A 51 -24.90 8.72 -11.57
N LYS A 52 -24.78 7.39 -11.46
CA LYS A 52 -24.78 6.44 -12.59
C LYS A 52 -23.69 6.58 -13.68
N THR A 53 -22.45 6.93 -13.35
CA THR A 53 -21.33 6.51 -14.23
C THR A 53 -20.90 5.10 -13.84
N SER A 54 -21.26 4.11 -14.66
CA SER A 54 -20.64 2.78 -14.60
C SER A 54 -19.14 2.95 -14.86
N LEU A 55 -18.35 2.99 -13.79
CA LEU A 55 -16.90 3.02 -13.91
C LEU A 55 -16.44 1.66 -14.44
N ASN A 56 -15.59 1.70 -15.47
CA ASN A 56 -15.00 0.50 -16.02
C ASN A 56 -14.10 -0.15 -14.96
N ARG A 57 -14.54 -1.28 -14.38
CA ARG A 57 -13.82 -2.03 -13.33
C ARG A 57 -12.43 -2.54 -13.77
N LYS A 58 -12.14 -2.59 -15.07
CA LYS A 58 -10.78 -2.86 -15.58
C LYS A 58 -9.85 -1.67 -15.48
N LYS A 59 -10.37 -0.44 -15.41
CA LYS A 59 -9.60 0.80 -15.29
C LYS A 59 -9.61 1.35 -13.87
N TRP A 60 -10.64 1.03 -13.09
CA TRP A 60 -10.88 1.57 -11.77
C TRP A 60 -10.96 0.44 -10.75
N LYS A 61 -10.21 0.57 -9.66
CA LYS A 61 -10.22 -0.33 -8.51
C LYS A 61 -11.00 0.33 -7.38
N ALA A 62 -11.94 -0.40 -6.79
CA ALA A 62 -12.68 0.10 -5.64
C ALA A 62 -11.85 0.01 -4.36
N ILE A 63 -11.89 1.06 -3.56
CA ILE A 63 -11.14 1.21 -2.33
C ILE A 63 -12.01 1.88 -1.26
N CYS A 64 -11.61 1.73 -0.01
CA CYS A 64 -12.16 2.48 1.11
C CYS A 64 -11.01 3.19 1.81
N LEU A 65 -11.10 4.52 1.92
CA LEU A 65 -10.21 5.29 2.78
C LEU A 65 -10.85 5.33 4.17
N ARG A 66 -10.26 4.66 5.16
CA ARG A 66 -10.80 4.56 6.51
C ARG A 66 -9.99 5.42 7.48
N TYR A 67 -10.67 6.22 8.30
CA TYR A 67 -10.04 6.85 9.47
C TYR A 67 -9.97 5.87 10.64
N CYS A 68 -8.76 5.67 11.15
CA CYS A 68 -8.45 4.89 12.33
C CYS A 68 -8.10 5.86 13.48
N PRO A 69 -8.92 5.94 14.54
CA PRO A 69 -8.64 6.81 15.68
C PRO A 69 -7.37 6.37 16.42
N PRO A 70 -6.68 7.29 17.10
CA PRO A 70 -5.48 6.96 17.87
C PRO A 70 -5.79 5.94 18.98
N SER A 71 -4.88 4.99 19.18
CA SER A 71 -4.92 4.01 20.26
C SER A 71 -3.63 4.07 21.09
N LYS A 72 -3.57 3.31 22.20
CA LYS A 72 -2.35 3.21 23.01
C LYS A 72 -1.15 2.66 22.23
N GLU A 73 -1.40 1.90 21.17
CA GLU A 73 -0.38 1.17 20.40
C GLU A 73 -0.11 1.83 19.03
N ARG A 74 -0.96 2.78 18.59
CA ARG A 74 -0.88 3.32 17.24
C ARG A 74 -1.35 4.76 17.14
N ALA A 75 -0.57 5.59 16.45
CA ALA A 75 -1.00 6.94 16.08
C ALA A 75 -2.21 6.88 15.13
N GLY A 76 -3.21 7.74 15.36
CA GLY A 76 -4.39 7.82 14.52
C GLY A 76 -4.06 8.31 13.11
N GLY A 77 -4.90 7.97 12.15
CA GLY A 77 -4.70 8.35 10.75
C GLY A 77 -5.62 7.59 9.79
N PHE A 78 -5.43 7.82 8.51
CA PHE A 78 -6.12 7.17 7.41
C PHE A 78 -5.34 5.97 6.87
N GLU A 79 -6.09 4.94 6.53
CA GLU A 79 -5.64 3.74 5.85
C GLU A 79 -6.48 3.52 4.59
N ILE A 80 -5.93 2.77 3.63
CA ILE A 80 -6.69 2.31 2.47
C ILE A 80 -6.97 0.83 2.64
N LEU A 81 -8.20 0.45 2.34
CA LEU A 81 -8.69 -0.92 2.33
C LEU A 81 -9.30 -1.23 0.96
N GLU A 82 -9.45 -2.51 0.66
CA GLU A 82 -10.32 -2.91 -0.45
C GLU A 82 -11.79 -2.95 -0.02
N GLU A 83 -12.67 -2.43 -0.87
CA GLU A 83 -14.11 -2.33 -0.62
C GLU A 83 -14.77 -3.70 -0.31
N ARG A 84 -14.17 -4.81 -0.77
CA ARG A 84 -14.79 -6.13 -0.67
C ARG A 84 -14.81 -6.75 0.73
N THR A 85 -14.07 -6.23 1.71
CA THR A 85 -13.99 -6.91 3.02
C THR A 85 -13.91 -6.01 4.24
N ASN A 86 -13.69 -4.68 4.15
CA ASN A 86 -13.39 -3.82 5.33
C ASN A 86 -12.25 -4.32 6.25
N GLU A 87 -11.58 -5.41 5.87
CA GLU A 87 -10.70 -6.22 6.70
C GLU A 87 -9.39 -6.57 5.97
N THR A 88 -9.33 -6.44 4.64
CA THR A 88 -8.09 -6.66 3.88
C THR A 88 -7.31 -5.36 3.69
N LEU A 89 -6.03 -5.40 4.09
CA LEU A 89 -4.99 -4.46 3.67
C LEU A 89 -5.04 -4.29 2.14
N PHE A 90 -4.98 -3.04 1.69
CA PHE A 90 -5.02 -2.66 0.29
C PHE A 90 -3.88 -3.32 -0.52
N GLN A 91 -4.23 -4.00 -1.62
CA GLN A 91 -3.24 -4.57 -2.54
C GLN A 91 -2.89 -3.58 -3.65
N CYS A 92 -1.61 -3.46 -3.97
CA CYS A 92 -1.12 -2.61 -5.07
C CYS A 92 -0.89 -3.38 -6.38
N GLU A 93 -1.06 -4.70 -6.37
CA GLU A 93 -0.68 -5.64 -7.45
C GLU A 93 -1.28 -5.32 -8.82
N ASP A 94 -2.46 -4.70 -8.81
CA ASP A 94 -3.29 -4.46 -9.97
C ASP A 94 -3.34 -2.96 -10.34
N LEU A 95 -2.39 -2.19 -9.79
CA LEU A 95 -2.12 -0.78 -10.03
C LEU A 95 -0.72 -0.61 -10.64
N THR A 96 -0.55 0.42 -11.46
CA THR A 96 0.77 0.85 -11.89
C THR A 96 1.52 1.47 -10.70
N PRO A 97 2.86 1.45 -10.71
CA PRO A 97 3.67 2.10 -9.67
C PRO A 97 3.33 3.59 -9.49
N LEU A 98 3.06 4.31 -10.58
CA LEU A 98 2.59 5.68 -10.54
C LEU A 98 1.27 5.81 -9.76
N ALA A 99 0.31 4.93 -10.01
CA ALA A 99 -0.97 4.97 -9.32
C ALA A 99 -0.83 4.71 -7.82
N CYS A 100 0.03 3.76 -7.43
CA CYS A 100 0.37 3.49 -6.05
C CYS A 100 1.05 4.71 -5.39
N GLU A 101 2.01 5.31 -6.08
CA GLU A 101 2.72 6.49 -5.59
C GLU A 101 1.78 7.68 -5.34
N MET A 102 0.87 7.98 -6.26
CA MET A 102 -0.08 9.09 -6.10
C MET A 102 -1.02 8.88 -4.91
N LEU A 103 -1.44 7.63 -4.72
CA LEU A 103 -2.32 7.24 -3.63
C LEU A 103 -1.58 7.30 -2.28
N SER A 104 -0.36 6.79 -2.22
CA SER A 104 0.51 6.86 -1.05
C SER A 104 0.84 8.30 -0.66
N LYS A 105 1.17 9.16 -1.63
CA LYS A 105 1.41 10.60 -1.39
C LYS A 105 0.20 11.30 -0.81
N MET A 106 -1.01 10.98 -1.29
CA MET A 106 -2.24 11.55 -0.73
C MET A 106 -2.45 11.12 0.72
N VAL A 107 -2.35 9.82 1.02
CA VAL A 107 -2.56 9.31 2.38
C VAL A 107 -1.49 9.83 3.34
N ALA A 108 -0.24 9.93 2.88
CA ALA A 108 0.83 10.54 3.64
C ALA A 108 0.50 11.99 4.00
N ALA A 109 0.00 12.79 3.05
CA ALA A 109 -0.39 14.18 3.31
C ALA A 109 -1.52 14.28 4.34
N LEU A 110 -2.56 13.45 4.23
CA LEU A 110 -3.66 13.39 5.21
C LEU A 110 -3.15 12.99 6.60
N ASN A 111 -2.25 12.02 6.67
CA ASN A 111 -1.76 11.53 7.94
C ASN A 111 -0.72 12.44 8.59
N CYS A 112 0.07 13.17 7.79
CA CYS A 112 0.95 14.22 8.28
C CYS A 112 0.14 15.28 9.01
N PHE A 113 -0.97 15.70 8.40
CA PHE A 113 -1.90 16.66 9.02
C PHE A 113 -2.46 16.16 10.35
N VAL A 114 -2.94 14.90 10.40
CA VAL A 114 -3.47 14.29 11.63
C VAL A 114 -2.41 14.19 12.73
N GLN A 115 -1.14 13.99 12.37
CA GLN A 115 -0.04 13.89 13.33
C GLN A 115 0.45 15.25 13.85
N GLU A 116 0.54 16.25 12.97
CA GLU A 116 0.94 17.62 13.33
C GLU A 116 -0.15 18.36 14.10
N ASN A 117 -1.41 17.98 13.87
CA ASN A 117 -2.58 18.53 14.54
C ASN A 117 -3.30 17.37 15.24
N PRO A 118 -2.73 16.80 16.32
CA PRO A 118 -3.29 15.65 17.01
C PRO A 118 -4.75 15.96 17.36
N PRO A 119 -5.71 15.28 16.71
CA PRO A 119 -7.10 15.67 16.79
C PRO A 119 -7.68 15.27 18.16
N PRO A 120 -8.85 15.82 18.54
CA PRO A 120 -9.73 15.14 19.48
C PRO A 120 -9.98 13.71 18.98
N CYS A 121 -10.22 12.75 19.88
CA CYS A 121 -10.42 11.34 19.52
C CYS A 121 -11.62 11.09 18.57
N GLU A 122 -12.44 12.11 18.31
CA GLU A 122 -13.68 12.02 17.54
C GLU A 122 -13.45 12.35 16.06
N LEU A 123 -13.88 11.42 15.19
CA LEU A 123 -13.81 11.53 13.73
C LEU A 123 -14.31 12.89 13.20
N GLN A 124 -15.42 13.40 13.73
CA GLN A 124 -16.03 14.63 13.23
C GLN A 124 -15.13 15.86 13.34
N ASP A 125 -14.32 15.94 14.41
CA ASP A 125 -13.39 17.05 14.60
C ASP A 125 -12.22 16.95 13.64
N VAL A 126 -11.69 15.74 13.44
CA VAL A 126 -10.63 15.46 12.44
C VAL A 126 -11.08 15.91 11.05
N LEU A 127 -12.28 15.49 10.66
CA LEU A 127 -12.88 15.80 9.37
C LEU A 127 -13.11 17.30 9.19
N ARG A 128 -13.60 17.98 10.23
CA ARG A 128 -13.81 19.43 10.23
C ARG A 128 -12.51 20.19 10.03
N GLU A 129 -11.43 19.78 10.68
CA GLU A 129 -10.13 20.44 10.56
C GLU A 129 -9.49 20.16 9.18
N ILE A 130 -9.56 18.92 8.67
CA ILE A 130 -9.12 18.59 7.31
C ILE A 130 -9.85 19.42 6.25
N SER A 131 -11.15 19.66 6.43
CA SER A 131 -11.97 20.41 5.48
C SER A 131 -11.52 21.88 5.31
N LYS A 132 -10.84 22.45 6.32
CA LYS A 132 -10.39 23.84 6.38
C LYS A 132 -8.89 24.01 6.16
N ALA A 133 -8.11 22.97 6.43
CA ALA A 133 -6.66 23.00 6.34
C ALA A 133 -6.19 23.28 4.90
N GLU A 134 -5.04 23.93 4.73
CA GLU A 134 -4.27 23.79 3.50
C GLU A 134 -3.36 22.58 3.65
N LEU A 135 -3.64 21.52 2.90
CA LEU A 135 -2.82 20.32 2.95
C LEU A 135 -1.73 20.49 1.90
N GLU A 136 -0.52 20.76 2.34
CA GLU A 136 0.65 20.70 1.46
C GLU A 136 0.85 19.25 1.00
N VAL A 137 1.28 19.07 -0.25
CA VAL A 137 1.73 17.76 -0.72
C VAL A 137 3.06 17.50 -0.02
N VAL A 138 2.97 16.93 1.17
CA VAL A 138 4.13 16.51 1.93
C VAL A 138 4.66 15.25 1.26
N LEU A 139 5.80 15.37 0.58
CA LEU A 139 6.64 14.20 0.35
C LEU A 139 7.05 13.73 1.76
N PRO A 140 6.61 12.54 2.21
CA PRO A 140 6.74 12.15 3.61
C PRO A 140 8.20 12.27 4.06
N LYS A 141 8.48 13.21 4.97
CA LYS A 141 9.71 13.24 5.74
C LYS A 141 9.52 12.31 6.93
N GLY A 142 10.12 11.12 6.86
CA GLY A 142 10.36 10.28 8.04
C GLY A 142 9.19 9.40 8.50
N ARG A 143 8.57 8.64 7.59
CA ARG A 143 7.93 7.36 7.97
C ARG A 143 8.86 6.22 7.59
N GLU A 144 8.84 5.12 8.35
CA GLU A 144 9.41 3.85 7.91
C GLU A 144 9.00 3.65 6.45
N ARG A 145 9.99 3.67 5.56
CA ARG A 145 9.80 3.41 4.14
C ARG A 145 9.09 2.07 4.05
N ASP A 146 7.93 2.04 3.41
CA ASP A 146 7.28 0.78 3.09
C ASP A 146 8.13 0.12 2.01
N ILE A 147 9.13 -0.63 2.47
CA ILE A 147 10.18 -1.22 1.65
C ILE A 147 9.58 -2.16 0.60
N VAL A 148 8.41 -2.74 0.88
CA VAL A 148 7.67 -3.57 -0.06
C VAL A 148 7.17 -2.73 -1.22
N HIS A 149 6.53 -1.60 -0.92
CA HIS A 149 6.02 -0.70 -1.95
C HIS A 149 7.14 -0.06 -2.77
N GLU A 150 8.19 0.43 -2.13
CA GLU A 150 9.29 1.13 -2.80
C GLU A 150 10.13 0.23 -3.71
N THR A 151 10.14 -1.07 -3.43
CA THR A 151 10.84 -2.09 -4.21
C THR A 151 9.87 -3.06 -4.89
N TRP A 152 8.62 -2.63 -5.16
CA TRP A 152 7.66 -3.49 -5.85
C TRP A 152 7.92 -3.52 -7.37
N HIS A 153 8.10 -4.71 -7.94
CA HIS A 153 8.21 -4.91 -9.38
C HIS A 153 7.18 -5.92 -9.86
N SER A 154 6.44 -5.56 -10.92
CA SER A 154 5.44 -6.42 -11.54
C SER A 154 6.06 -7.25 -12.66
N VAL A 155 6.87 -8.25 -12.28
CA VAL A 155 7.62 -9.10 -13.21
C VAL A 155 7.49 -10.59 -12.87
N ASP A 156 7.55 -11.42 -13.91
CA ASP A 156 7.69 -12.87 -13.75
C ASP A 156 9.13 -13.26 -13.41
N ARG A 157 9.41 -14.57 -13.37
CA ARG A 157 10.75 -15.07 -13.04
C ARG A 157 11.82 -14.59 -14.03
N ILE A 158 11.50 -14.54 -15.33
CA ILE A 158 12.45 -14.13 -16.36
C ILE A 158 12.74 -12.62 -16.23
N GLY A 159 11.70 -11.81 -16.04
CA GLY A 159 11.87 -10.38 -15.79
C GLY A 159 12.64 -10.09 -14.50
N ALA A 160 12.44 -10.89 -13.47
CA ALA A 160 13.18 -10.78 -12.21
C ALA A 160 14.68 -11.05 -12.38
N GLU A 161 15.05 -12.06 -13.16
CA GLU A 161 16.45 -12.36 -13.47
C GLU A 161 17.09 -11.24 -14.30
N ALA A 162 16.37 -10.70 -15.27
CA ALA A 162 16.85 -9.57 -16.09
C ALA A 162 17.10 -8.30 -15.25
N LEU A 163 16.26 -8.03 -14.23
CA LEU A 163 16.47 -6.90 -13.32
C LEU A 163 17.73 -7.05 -12.45
N LEU A 164 18.16 -8.29 -12.17
CA LEU A 164 19.31 -8.57 -11.30
C LEU A 164 20.60 -8.91 -12.07
N GLU A 165 20.55 -9.05 -13.39
CA GLU A 165 21.68 -9.49 -14.24
C GLU A 165 22.95 -8.64 -14.05
N HIS A 166 22.80 -7.36 -13.72
CA HIS A 166 23.90 -6.42 -13.48
C HIS A 166 23.88 -5.80 -12.09
N ALA A 167 23.08 -6.35 -11.18
CA ALA A 167 22.94 -5.84 -9.82
C ALA A 167 24.07 -6.34 -8.90
N ALA A 168 24.27 -5.66 -7.78
CA ALA A 168 25.21 -6.09 -6.75
C ALA A 168 24.65 -7.29 -5.97
N VAL A 169 25.52 -8.16 -5.46
CA VAL A 169 25.10 -9.24 -4.56
C VAL A 169 24.41 -8.65 -3.33
N GLY A 170 23.28 -9.24 -2.97
CA GLY A 170 22.35 -8.80 -1.94
C GLY A 170 21.35 -7.73 -2.40
N THR A 171 21.34 -7.38 -3.69
CA THR A 171 20.25 -6.56 -4.26
C THR A 171 18.94 -7.33 -4.18
N PHE A 172 17.86 -6.70 -3.72
CA PHE A 172 16.57 -7.35 -3.52
C PHE A 172 15.37 -6.48 -3.86
N PHE A 173 14.24 -7.13 -4.14
CA PHE A 173 12.97 -6.47 -4.38
C PHE A 173 11.79 -7.41 -4.13
N PHE A 174 10.58 -6.86 -4.06
CA PHE A 174 9.35 -7.64 -3.91
C PHE A 174 8.55 -7.70 -5.21
N ARG A 175 7.90 -8.84 -5.42
CA ARG A 175 6.97 -9.07 -6.52
C ARG A 175 5.84 -9.99 -6.07
N LYS A 176 4.83 -10.16 -6.91
CA LYS A 176 3.87 -11.26 -6.77
C LYS A 176 3.90 -12.11 -8.02
N ASP A 177 4.38 -13.33 -7.86
CA ASP A 177 4.41 -14.30 -8.93
C ASP A 177 3.17 -15.18 -8.94
N SER A 178 3.03 -16.00 -9.98
CA SER A 178 1.88 -16.89 -10.13
C SER A 178 1.77 -17.92 -9.01
N PHE A 179 2.90 -18.32 -8.41
CA PHE A 179 2.92 -19.26 -7.30
C PHE A 179 2.38 -18.60 -6.02
N ALA A 180 2.92 -17.44 -5.65
CA ALA A 180 2.45 -16.67 -4.51
C ALA A 180 0.97 -16.31 -4.64
N ALA A 181 0.51 -15.93 -5.84
CA ALA A 181 -0.91 -15.66 -6.07
C ALA A 181 -1.81 -16.90 -5.85
N LEU A 182 -1.40 -18.07 -6.35
CA LEU A 182 -2.13 -19.32 -6.15
C LEU A 182 -2.11 -19.77 -4.68
N LEU A 183 -0.95 -19.65 -4.03
CA LEU A 183 -0.77 -20.00 -2.62
C LEU A 183 -1.67 -19.13 -1.72
N GLU A 184 -1.75 -17.83 -2.01
CA GLU A 184 -2.62 -16.88 -1.29
C GLU A 184 -4.08 -17.33 -1.33
N GLU A 185 -4.57 -17.73 -2.51
CA GLU A 185 -5.93 -18.24 -2.70
C GLU A 185 -6.17 -19.51 -1.87
N GLN A 186 -5.25 -20.48 -1.96
CA GLN A 186 -5.37 -21.76 -1.26
C GLN A 186 -5.33 -21.61 0.26
N LEU A 187 -4.37 -20.84 0.79
CA LEU A 187 -4.23 -20.62 2.23
C LEU A 187 -5.41 -19.82 2.78
N SER A 188 -5.84 -18.77 2.07
CA SER A 188 -7.03 -17.99 2.47
C SER A 188 -8.28 -18.87 2.51
N SER A 189 -8.46 -19.76 1.53
CA SER A 189 -9.59 -20.70 1.51
C SER A 189 -9.53 -21.72 2.65
N ARG A 190 -8.34 -22.24 2.98
CA ARG A 190 -8.15 -23.24 4.05
C ARG A 190 -8.43 -22.64 5.42
N TRP A 191 -7.86 -21.47 5.68
CA TRP A 191 -7.91 -20.82 7.00
C TRP A 191 -9.16 -19.97 7.21
N ARG A 192 -9.91 -19.66 6.15
CA ARG A 192 -11.10 -18.79 6.17
C ARG A 192 -10.83 -17.41 6.79
N ILE A 193 -9.59 -16.96 6.68
CA ILE A 193 -9.13 -15.63 7.04
C ILE A 193 -8.30 -15.07 5.89
N PRO A 194 -8.15 -13.74 5.80
CA PRO A 194 -7.23 -13.15 4.86
C PRO A 194 -5.78 -13.60 5.11
N ILE A 195 -5.20 -14.28 4.13
CA ILE A 195 -3.77 -14.55 4.04
C ILE A 195 -3.20 -13.70 2.89
N LYS A 196 -1.98 -13.19 3.05
CA LYS A 196 -1.24 -12.55 1.94
C LYS A 196 -0.02 -13.35 1.59
N CYS A 197 0.32 -13.42 0.31
CA CYS A 197 1.56 -14.03 -0.15
C CYS A 197 2.26 -13.11 -1.15
N ILE A 198 3.55 -12.87 -0.92
CA ILE A 198 4.41 -12.11 -1.82
C ILE A 198 5.74 -12.85 -1.99
N THR A 199 6.46 -12.54 -3.05
CA THR A 199 7.79 -13.10 -3.32
C THR A 199 8.84 -12.03 -3.06
N LEU A 200 9.80 -12.33 -2.19
CA LEU A 200 11.05 -11.60 -2.06
C LEU A 200 12.08 -12.23 -3.00
N THR A 201 12.58 -11.46 -3.95
CA THR A 201 13.59 -11.89 -4.90
C THR A 201 14.90 -11.16 -4.64
N PHE A 202 16.02 -11.87 -4.59
CA PHE A 202 17.33 -11.27 -4.34
C PHE A 202 18.48 -12.02 -5.03
N LEU A 203 19.61 -11.34 -5.17
CA LEU A 203 20.82 -11.88 -5.78
C LEU A 203 21.79 -12.42 -4.72
N GLU A 204 22.02 -13.72 -4.71
CA GLU A 204 23.01 -14.39 -3.87
C GLU A 204 24.43 -14.35 -4.48
N PRO A 205 25.47 -14.70 -3.69
CA PRO A 205 26.80 -14.96 -4.25
C PRO A 205 26.76 -15.91 -5.44
N CYS A 206 27.73 -15.77 -6.34
CA CYS A 206 27.80 -16.53 -7.60
C CYS A 206 26.67 -16.24 -8.60
N GLN A 207 26.05 -15.05 -8.55
CA GLN A 207 25.02 -14.60 -9.50
C GLN A 207 23.76 -15.48 -9.51
N LYS A 208 23.43 -16.05 -8.36
CA LYS A 208 22.24 -16.89 -8.21
C LYS A 208 21.06 -16.03 -7.77
N VAL A 209 20.00 -15.99 -8.57
CA VAL A 209 18.75 -15.32 -8.19
C VAL A 209 17.89 -16.26 -7.35
N THR A 210 17.58 -15.86 -6.13
CA THR A 210 16.81 -16.65 -5.16
C THR A 210 15.48 -15.97 -4.86
N ASP A 211 14.44 -16.80 -4.75
CA ASP A 211 13.07 -16.39 -4.40
C ASP A 211 12.69 -16.98 -3.04
N LEU A 212 12.15 -16.14 -2.17
CA LEU A 212 11.50 -16.56 -0.93
C LEU A 212 10.03 -16.14 -0.97
N THR A 213 9.13 -17.09 -0.72
CA THR A 213 7.71 -16.77 -0.56
C THR A 213 7.46 -16.34 0.87
N LEU A 214 6.90 -15.15 1.05
CA LEU A 214 6.56 -14.59 2.35
C LEU A 214 5.04 -14.62 2.53
N VAL A 215 4.59 -15.09 3.68
CA VAL A 215 3.17 -15.22 4.02
C VAL A 215 2.83 -14.25 5.14
N SER A 216 1.72 -13.52 5.01
CA SER A 216 1.14 -12.76 6.10
C SER A 216 -0.14 -13.42 6.61
N LYS A 217 -0.15 -13.73 7.91
CA LYS A 217 -1.30 -14.25 8.66
C LYS A 217 -1.53 -13.35 9.86
N GLU A 218 -2.74 -12.80 9.97
CA GLU A 218 -3.13 -11.91 11.08
C GLU A 218 -2.17 -10.72 11.27
N GLY A 219 -1.63 -10.19 10.17
CA GLY A 219 -0.71 -9.04 10.18
C GLY A 219 0.75 -9.37 10.54
N LYS A 220 1.06 -10.63 10.86
CA LYS A 220 2.44 -11.10 11.06
C LYS A 220 2.96 -11.78 9.81
N TRP A 221 4.28 -11.76 9.62
CA TRP A 221 4.94 -12.26 8.42
C TRP A 221 5.79 -13.49 8.73
N SER A 222 5.81 -14.48 7.85
CA SER A 222 6.71 -15.63 7.93
C SER A 222 7.29 -15.97 6.56
N ILE A 223 8.41 -16.69 6.55
CA ILE A 223 8.94 -17.31 5.34
C ILE A 223 8.21 -18.64 5.18
N TYR A 224 7.57 -18.83 4.03
CA TYR A 224 6.86 -20.07 3.73
C TYR A 224 7.84 -21.21 3.47
N ASP A 225 7.62 -22.35 4.12
CA ASP A 225 8.48 -23.53 4.06
C ASP A 225 7.75 -24.78 3.51
N ASP A 226 6.70 -24.56 2.71
CA ASP A 226 5.77 -25.56 2.20
C ASP A 226 4.85 -26.21 3.26
N ASP A 227 4.83 -25.75 4.52
CA ASP A 227 3.82 -26.18 5.50
C ASP A 227 2.53 -25.33 5.42
N PRO A 228 1.39 -25.88 4.99
CA PRO A 228 0.12 -25.16 4.98
C PRO A 228 -0.43 -24.83 6.38
N ASN A 229 0.20 -25.32 7.45
CA ASN A 229 -0.16 -25.03 8.84
C ASN A 229 0.32 -23.65 9.31
N LEU A 230 1.34 -23.07 8.65
CA LEU A 230 1.87 -21.73 8.96
C LEU A 230 2.23 -21.62 10.46
N GLU A 231 2.97 -22.60 10.98
CA GLU A 231 3.47 -22.65 12.37
C GLU A 231 4.85 -21.98 12.52
N GLU A 232 5.38 -21.45 11.41
CA GLU A 232 6.69 -20.88 11.29
C GLU A 232 6.81 -19.61 12.15
N PRO A 233 8.00 -19.33 12.71
CA PRO A 233 8.20 -18.18 13.59
C PRO A 233 7.72 -16.88 12.94
N PRO A 234 6.69 -16.21 13.49
CA PRO A 234 6.13 -15.04 12.87
C PRO A 234 6.92 -13.78 13.28
N TYR A 235 7.25 -12.98 12.28
CA TYR A 235 7.82 -11.65 12.41
C TYR A 235 6.69 -10.60 12.55
N PRO A 236 6.83 -9.63 13.47
CA PRO A 236 5.81 -8.61 13.69
C PRO A 236 5.61 -7.69 12.48
N THR A 237 6.66 -7.45 11.69
CA THR A 237 6.62 -6.62 10.48
C THR A 237 7.47 -7.23 9.37
N ILE A 238 7.16 -6.89 8.12
CA ILE A 238 7.99 -7.28 6.99
C ILE A 238 9.41 -6.72 7.10
N SER A 239 9.57 -5.51 7.64
CA SER A 239 10.88 -4.93 7.92
C SER A 239 11.67 -5.85 8.86
N SER A 240 11.10 -6.31 9.97
CA SER A 240 11.79 -7.21 10.90
C SER A 240 12.16 -8.57 10.28
N LEU A 241 11.35 -9.05 9.32
CA LEU A 241 11.67 -10.25 8.54
C LEU A 241 12.87 -10.00 7.64
N VAL A 242 12.86 -8.92 6.85
CA VAL A 242 13.99 -8.51 6.00
C VAL A 242 15.26 -8.27 6.82
N GLU A 243 15.13 -7.66 8.00
CA GLU A 243 16.26 -7.45 8.90
C GLU A 243 16.89 -8.75 9.39
N SER A 244 16.09 -9.80 9.61
CA SER A 244 16.60 -11.12 9.96
C SER A 244 17.38 -11.79 8.82
N LEU A 245 17.18 -11.33 7.58
CA LEU A 245 17.86 -11.80 6.37
C LEU A 245 19.06 -10.91 5.98
N LYS A 246 19.42 -9.89 6.78
CA LYS A 246 20.44 -8.86 6.46
C LYS A 246 21.81 -9.38 6.06
N GLU A 247 22.20 -10.59 6.46
CA GLU A 247 23.47 -11.18 5.97
C GLU A 247 23.45 -11.44 4.44
N GLY A 248 22.26 -11.58 3.85
CA GLY A 248 22.05 -11.79 2.41
C GLY A 248 21.36 -10.64 1.67
N LEU A 249 20.79 -9.64 2.35
CA LEU A 249 20.07 -8.52 1.75
C LEU A 249 20.76 -7.18 2.08
N THR A 250 21.38 -6.57 1.07
CA THR A 250 22.24 -5.39 1.23
C THR A 250 21.63 -4.13 0.63
N GLU A 251 20.99 -4.25 -0.53
CA GLU A 251 20.53 -3.08 -1.31
C GLU A 251 19.11 -3.29 -1.87
N PRO A 252 18.14 -2.44 -1.51
CA PRO A 252 16.83 -2.46 -2.14
C PRO A 252 16.91 -1.95 -3.59
N LEU A 253 16.35 -2.70 -4.55
CA LEU A 253 16.18 -2.26 -5.92
C LEU A 253 14.91 -1.43 -6.06
N PHE A 254 15.07 -0.11 -6.05
CA PHE A 254 13.95 0.81 -6.18
C PHE A 254 13.39 0.84 -7.59
N PHE A 255 12.09 1.09 -7.69
CA PHE A 255 11.41 1.22 -8.98
C PHE A 255 12.01 2.32 -9.88
N SER A 256 12.57 3.39 -9.29
CA SER A 256 13.14 4.55 -10.02
C SER A 256 14.48 4.29 -10.72
N ASP A 257 15.14 3.17 -10.44
CA ASP A 257 16.51 2.92 -10.93
C ASP A 257 16.55 2.29 -12.33
N GLN A 258 15.39 2.18 -12.99
CA GLN A 258 15.25 1.76 -14.38
C GLN A 258 15.59 2.94 -15.33
N LYS A 259 16.78 2.92 -15.93
CA LYS A 259 17.16 3.81 -17.05
C LYS A 259 16.91 3.17 -18.40
#